data_AF-A0A1G8HFT7-F1
#
_entry.id   AF-A0A1G8HFT7-F1
#
_cell.length_a   1.000
_cell.length_b   1.000
_cell.length_c   1.000
_cell.angle_alpha   90.00
_cell.angle_beta   90.00
_cell.angle_gamma   90.00
#
_symmetry.space_group_name_H-M   'P 1'
#
loop_
_entity.id
_entity.type
_entity.pdbx_description
1 polymer ?
#
loop_
_entity_poly.entity_id
_entity_poly.type
_entity_poly.pdbx_seq_one_letter_code
_entity_poly.pdbx_strand_id
1 'polypeptide(L)'
;MEDRDRLLRQWSELLLETFELEGTEIDVDAILALAGQAAHSVVRPAAPLTTFIAGYAAGMAVGIGQADSSTAMRSALETAGSACPPVPDSEDRR
;
A
#
# COMPACT_ATOMS: atom_id res chain seq x y z
N MET A 1 -18.42 -10.15 0.76
CA MET A 1 -17.09 -9.61 0.41
C MET A 1 -17.24 -8.45 -0.56
N GLU A 2 -18.05 -8.58 -1.60
CA GLU A 2 -18.34 -7.51 -2.57
C GLU A 2 -18.74 -6.16 -1.94
N ASP A 3 -19.51 -6.17 -0.85
CA ASP A 3 -19.92 -4.91 -0.19
C ASP A 3 -18.74 -4.14 0.42
N ARG A 4 -17.76 -4.83 1.01
CA ARG A 4 -16.58 -4.20 1.60
C ARG A 4 -15.66 -3.66 0.51
N ASP A 5 -15.45 -4.44 -0.53
CA ASP A 5 -14.55 -4.05 -1.62
C ASP A 5 -15.15 -2.87 -2.40
N ARG A 6 -16.47 -2.83 -2.57
CA ARG A 6 -17.20 -1.66 -3.08
C ARG A 6 -17.04 -0.46 -2.17
N LEU A 7 -17.24 -0.62 -0.86
CA LEU A 7 -17.10 0.46 0.11
C LEU A 7 -15.68 1.07 0.08
N LEU A 8 -14.64 0.23 -0.01
CA LEU A 8 -13.26 0.67 -0.08
C LEU A 8 -12.97 1.42 -1.38
N ARG A 9 -13.48 0.96 -2.52
CA ARG A 9 -13.34 1.68 -3.80
C ARG A 9 -14.03 3.05 -3.77
N GLN A 10 -15.27 3.10 -3.30
CA GLN A 10 -16.00 4.37 -3.14
C GLN A 10 -15.30 5.33 -2.17
N TRP A 11 -14.76 4.79 -1.09
CA TRP A 11 -13.98 5.58 -0.14
C TRP A 11 -12.69 6.11 -0.76
N SER A 12 -11.97 5.29 -1.53
CA SER A 12 -10.79 5.72 -2.28
C SER A 12 -11.12 6.81 -3.31
N GLU A 13 -12.20 6.67 -4.07
CA GLU A 13 -12.67 7.68 -5.02
C GLU A 13 -12.97 9.01 -4.32
N LEU A 14 -13.70 8.99 -3.21
CA LEU A 14 -14.00 10.19 -2.41
C LEU A 14 -12.73 10.88 -1.89
N LEU A 15 -11.75 10.10 -1.41
CA LEU A 15 -10.48 10.66 -0.94
C LEU A 15 -9.69 11.29 -2.09
N LEU A 16 -9.64 10.65 -3.27
CA LEU A 16 -8.97 11.22 -4.43
C LEU A 16 -9.61 12.54 -4.86
N GLU A 17 -10.94 12.61 -4.91
CA GLU A 17 -11.67 13.86 -5.16
C GLU A 17 -11.35 14.93 -4.09
N THR A 18 -11.39 14.55 -2.81
CA THR A 18 -11.12 15.47 -1.69
C THR A 18 -9.70 16.08 -1.75
N PHE A 19 -8.74 15.33 -2.28
CA PHE A 19 -7.36 15.77 -2.43
C PHE A 19 -7.03 16.36 -3.81
N GLU A 20 -8.02 16.56 -4.69
CA GLU A 20 -7.84 17.06 -6.05
C GLU A 20 -6.88 16.18 -6.89
N LEU A 21 -7.02 14.85 -6.71
CA LEU A 21 -6.22 13.80 -7.37
C LEU A 21 -7.07 12.97 -8.35
N GLU A 22 -8.16 13.53 -8.88
CA GLU A 22 -9.05 12.84 -9.80
C GLU A 22 -8.29 12.33 -11.03
N GLY A 23 -8.61 11.11 -11.46
CA GLY A 23 -7.90 10.43 -12.56
C GLY A 23 -6.60 9.72 -12.15
N THR A 24 -6.19 9.79 -10.87
CA THR A 24 -5.12 8.94 -10.35
C THR A 24 -5.60 7.50 -10.24
N GLU A 25 -4.89 6.58 -10.90
CA GLU A 25 -5.13 5.14 -10.76
C GLU A 25 -4.53 4.63 -9.45
N ILE A 26 -5.38 4.14 -8.55
CA ILE A 26 -4.98 3.54 -7.27
C ILE A 26 -5.31 2.05 -7.27
N ASP A 27 -4.29 1.22 -7.06
CA ASP A 27 -4.45 -0.21 -6.84
C ASP A 27 -4.73 -0.48 -5.35
N VAL A 28 -6.03 -0.44 -5.00
CA VAL A 28 -6.52 -0.70 -3.63
C VAL A 28 -6.10 -2.10 -3.15
N ASP A 29 -6.15 -3.10 -4.04
CA ASP A 29 -5.87 -4.48 -3.68
C ASP A 29 -4.38 -4.67 -3.35
N ALA A 30 -3.48 -4.04 -4.12
CA ALA A 30 -2.04 -4.04 -3.82
C ALA A 30 -1.71 -3.32 -2.50
N ILE A 31 -2.36 -2.20 -2.20
CA ILE A 31 -2.17 -1.48 -0.93
C ILE A 31 -2.60 -2.35 0.26
N LEU A 32 -3.75 -3.01 0.16
CA LEU A 32 -4.25 -3.88 1.23
C LEU A 32 -3.42 -5.15 1.37
N ALA A 33 -2.89 -5.70 0.27
CA ALA A 33 -1.95 -6.80 0.29
C ALA A 33 -0.67 -6.42 1.06
N LEU A 34 -0.08 -5.25 0.77
CA LEU A 34 1.10 -4.74 1.49
C LEU A 34 0.81 -4.53 2.99
N ALA A 35 -0.32 -3.89 3.31
CA ALA A 35 -0.74 -3.69 4.70
C ALA A 35 -0.88 -5.05 5.43
N GLY A 36 -1.54 -6.00 4.78
CA GLY A 36 -1.70 -7.36 5.27
C GLY A 36 -0.35 -8.01 5.53
N GLN A 37 0.56 -7.98 4.56
CA GLN A 37 1.90 -8.55 4.70
C GLN A 37 2.63 -7.98 5.92
N ALA A 38 2.70 -6.65 6.04
CA ALA A 38 3.37 -5.99 7.16
C ALA A 38 2.73 -6.32 8.52
N ALA A 39 1.39 -6.38 8.60
CA ALA A 39 0.68 -6.73 9.83
C ALA A 39 0.96 -8.17 10.30
N HIS A 40 1.16 -9.10 9.36
CA HIS A 40 1.42 -10.50 9.68
C HIS A 40 2.90 -10.78 9.97
N SER A 41 3.84 -10.15 9.27
CA SER A 41 5.27 -10.45 9.42
C SER A 41 6.02 -9.57 10.41
N VAL A 42 5.50 -8.38 10.75
CA VAL A 42 6.11 -7.46 11.72
C VAL A 42 5.29 -7.45 13.00
N VAL A 43 4.21 -6.67 13.03
CA VAL A 43 3.18 -6.58 14.08
C VAL A 43 1.96 -5.88 13.48
N ARG A 44 0.75 -6.05 14.04
CA ARG A 44 -0.47 -5.41 13.49
C ARG A 44 -0.34 -3.89 13.24
N PRO A 45 0.27 -3.08 14.13
CA PRO A 45 0.46 -1.65 13.87
C PRO A 45 1.37 -1.31 12.68
N ALA A 46 2.13 -2.28 12.14
CA ALA A 46 2.99 -2.06 10.98
C ALA A 46 2.19 -1.84 9.69
N ALA A 47 0.96 -2.35 9.57
CA ALA A 47 0.10 -2.13 8.40
C ALA A 47 -0.01 -0.64 8.01
N PRO A 48 -0.58 0.24 8.86
CA PRO A 48 -0.72 1.66 8.50
C PRO A 48 0.62 2.39 8.41
N LEU A 49 1.62 2.01 9.21
CA LEU A 49 2.95 2.63 9.17
C LEU A 49 3.62 2.38 7.80
N THR A 50 3.61 1.13 7.34
CA THR A 50 4.24 0.72 6.08
C THR A 50 3.56 1.37 4.88
N THR A 51 2.21 1.34 4.81
CA THR A 51 1.51 1.91 3.65
C THR A 51 1.60 3.43 3.59
N PHE A 52 1.61 4.12 4.75
CA PHE A 52 1.84 5.56 4.78
C PHE A 52 3.23 5.93 4.25
N ILE A 53 4.28 5.24 4.71
CA ILE A 53 5.66 5.49 4.27
C ILE A 53 5.84 5.17 2.79
N ALA A 54 5.26 4.06 2.31
CA ALA A 54 5.30 3.70 0.89
C ALA A 54 4.62 4.78 0.01
N GLY A 55 3.44 5.25 0.41
CA GLY A 55 2.74 6.34 -0.28
C GLY A 55 3.54 7.65 -0.25
N TYR A 56 4.16 7.99 0.89
CA TYR A 56 5.02 9.17 1.01
C TYR A 56 6.25 9.08 0.09
N ALA A 57 6.91 7.93 0.04
CA ALA A 57 8.06 7.70 -0.84
C ALA A 57 7.67 7.79 -2.33
N ALA A 58 6.52 7.23 -2.72
CA ALA A 58 5.99 7.36 -4.07
C ALA A 58 5.73 8.84 -4.43
N GLY A 59 5.05 9.58 -3.56
CA GLY A 59 4.79 11.01 -3.76
C GLY A 59 6.07 11.84 -3.88
N MET A 60 7.09 11.53 -3.06
CA MET A 60 8.40 12.17 -3.16
C MET A 60 9.06 11.90 -4.51
N ALA A 61 9.07 10.65 -4.99
CA ALA A 61 9.67 10.28 -6.27
C ALA A 61 9.00 11.00 -7.46
N VAL A 62 7.67 11.14 -7.44
CA VAL A 62 6.93 11.94 -8.42
C VAL A 62 7.32 13.42 -8.31
N GLY A 63 7.32 13.97 -7.09
CA GLY A 63 7.58 15.39 -6.84
C GLY A 63 8.97 15.87 -7.26
N ILE A 64 9.97 14.98 -7.24
CA ILE A 64 11.33 15.29 -7.73
C ILE A 64 11.57 14.86 -9.18
N GLY A 65 10.54 14.40 -9.89
CA GLY A 65 10.61 14.00 -11.29
C GLY A 65 11.41 12.72 -11.54
N GLN A 66 11.57 11.86 -10.53
CA GLN A 66 12.28 10.58 -10.68
C GLN A 66 11.48 9.54 -11.47
N ALA A 67 10.15 9.55 -11.33
CA ALA A 67 9.25 8.60 -12.00
C ALA A 67 7.85 9.21 -12.17
N ASP A 68 7.08 8.70 -13.14
CA ASP A 68 5.64 8.97 -13.21
C ASP A 68 4.89 8.33 -12.01
N SER A 69 3.66 8.78 -11.76
CA SER A 69 2.86 8.34 -10.61
C SER A 69 2.65 6.82 -10.55
N SER A 70 2.42 6.17 -11.69
CA SER A 70 2.18 4.72 -11.74
C SER A 70 3.44 3.93 -11.38
N THR A 71 4.59 4.39 -11.88
CA THR A 71 5.88 3.76 -11.67
C THR A 71 6.37 3.99 -10.24
N ALA A 72 6.21 5.20 -9.72
CA ALA A 72 6.55 5.54 -8.35
C ALA A 72 5.73 4.72 -7.34
N MET A 73 4.41 4.60 -7.55
CA MET A 73 3.54 3.81 -6.68
C MET A 73 3.95 2.34 -6.66
N ARG A 74 4.07 1.72 -7.84
CA ARG A 74 4.45 0.31 -7.98
C ARG A 74 5.80 0.03 -7.32
N SER A 75 6.81 0.85 -7.62
CA SER A 75 8.15 0.70 -7.05
C SER A 75 8.15 0.83 -5.53
N ALA A 76 7.39 1.78 -4.97
CA ALA A 76 7.31 1.95 -3.52
C ALA A 76 6.63 0.76 -2.84
N LEU A 77 5.54 0.23 -3.41
CA LEU A 77 4.84 -0.94 -2.89
C LEU A 77 5.73 -2.19 -2.94
N GLU A 78 6.41 -2.43 -4.06
CA GLU A 78 7.35 -3.56 -4.23
C GLU A 78 8.53 -3.47 -3.27
N THR A 79 9.09 -2.28 -3.09
CA THR A 79 10.22 -2.05 -2.18
C THR A 79 9.81 -2.28 -0.72
N ALA A 80 8.66 -1.72 -0.31
CA ALA A 80 8.12 -1.93 1.03
C ALA A 80 7.75 -3.40 1.28
N GLY A 81 7.21 -4.07 0.26
CA GLY A 81 6.91 -5.50 0.31
C GLY A 81 8.18 -6.33 0.50
N SER A 82 9.24 -6.04 -0.24
CA SER A 82 10.52 -6.73 -0.14
C SER A 82 11.25 -6.50 1.20
N ALA A 83 10.93 -5.41 1.90
CA ALA A 83 11.48 -5.09 3.22
C ALA A 83 10.74 -5.80 4.37
N CYS A 84 9.54 -6.33 4.14
CA CYS A 84 8.82 -7.08 5.16
C CYS A 84 9.56 -8.39 5.47
N PRO A 85 9.70 -8.77 6.75
CA PRO A 85 10.30 -10.05 7.11
C PRO A 85 9.54 -11.22 6.45
N PRO A 86 10.22 -12.32 6.12
CA PRO A 86 9.52 -13.56 5.78
C PRO A 86 8.66 -13.98 6.97
N VAL A 87 7.47 -14.48 6.70
CA VAL A 87 6.65 -15.11 7.76
C VAL A 87 7.44 -16.32 8.26
N PRO A 88 7.73 -16.44 9.57
CA PRO A 88 8.47 -17.59 10.08
C PRO A 88 7.70 -18.87 9.74
N ASP A 89 8.40 -19.85 9.18
CA ASP A 89 7.81 -21.15 8.85
C ASP A 89 7.15 -21.73 10.11
N SER A 90 5.89 -22.12 9.97
CA SER A 90 5.10 -22.71 11.05
C SER A 90 5.60 -24.09 11.51
N GLU A 91 6.74 -24.57 11.01
CA GLU A 91 7.31 -25.89 11.32
C GLU A 91 7.99 -25.95 12.71
N ASP A 92 8.28 -24.81 13.34
CA ASP A 92 8.94 -24.77 14.67
C ASP A 92 7.95 -24.78 15.85
N ARG A 93 6.69 -25.14 15.59
CA ARG A 93 5.63 -25.30 16.61
C ARG A 93 5.37 -26.79 16.87
N ARG A 94 6.39 -27.51 17.35
CA ARG A 94 6.25 -28.86 17.93
C ARG A 94 6.79 -28.91 19.34
#